data_AF-A0A6P5G7B6-F1
#
_entry.id   AF-A0A6P5G7B6-F1
#
_cell.length_a   1.000
_cell.length_b   1.000
_cell.length_c   1.000
_cell.angle_alpha   90.00
_cell.angle_beta   90.00
_cell.angle_gamma   90.00
#
_symmetry.space_group_name_H-M   'P 1'
#
loop_
_entity.id
_entity.type
_entity.pdbx_description
1 polymer ?
#
loop_
_entity_poly.entity_id
_entity_poly.type
_entity_poly.pdbx_seq_one_letter_code
_entity_poly.pdbx_strand_id
1 'polypeptide(L)'
;MPKARAKKVGLKRIDAAIDALVPLGFSREVVCKTIKNLLKVYGEDGWVFIEEACYKTVIEAILEEQVEETRMEEVKANDGTVSEEADNPAVETGETSRQPDTPPVVPW
;
A
#
# COMPACT_ATOMS: atom_id res chain seq x y z
N MET A 1 -26.66 -22.66 -36.24
CA MET A 1 -25.29 -22.77 -35.68
C MET A 1 -25.39 -22.75 -34.15
N PRO A 2 -24.76 -23.68 -33.42
CA PRO A 2 -24.83 -23.66 -31.95
C PRO A 2 -24.06 -22.44 -31.43
N LYS A 3 -24.72 -21.59 -30.63
CA LYS A 3 -24.09 -20.45 -29.97
C LYS A 3 -23.14 -20.99 -28.90
N ALA A 4 -21.84 -20.81 -29.08
CA ALA A 4 -20.86 -21.05 -28.03
C ALA A 4 -21.25 -20.18 -26.83
N ARG A 5 -21.72 -20.81 -25.75
CA ARG A 5 -21.94 -20.11 -24.48
C ARG A 5 -20.56 -19.67 -24.03
N ALA A 6 -20.28 -18.37 -24.07
CA ALA A 6 -19.09 -17.79 -23.46
C ALA A 6 -19.11 -18.18 -21.97
N LYS A 7 -18.43 -19.30 -21.66
CA LYS A 7 -18.27 -19.75 -20.29
C LYS A 7 -17.45 -18.67 -19.61
N LYS A 8 -17.72 -18.39 -18.34
CA LYS A 8 -16.89 -17.53 -17.48
C LYS A 8 -15.53 -18.21 -17.26
N VAL A 9 -14.73 -18.35 -18.32
CA VAL A 9 -13.44 -19.04 -18.30
C VAL A 9 -12.46 -18.26 -17.42
N GLY A 10 -12.50 -16.92 -17.50
CA GLY A 10 -11.64 -16.04 -16.70
C GLY A 10 -11.81 -16.17 -15.18
N LEU A 11 -13.03 -16.42 -14.67
CA LEU A 11 -13.21 -16.58 -13.21
C LEU A 11 -12.50 -17.82 -12.68
N LYS A 12 -12.57 -18.94 -13.42
CA LYS A 12 -11.92 -20.19 -13.00
C LYS A 12 -10.40 -20.11 -13.06
N ARG A 13 -9.87 -19.37 -14.04
CA ARG A 13 -8.42 -19.18 -14.17
C ARG A 13 -7.84 -18.27 -13.09
N ILE A 14 -8.60 -17.25 -12.65
CA ILE A 14 -8.20 -16.42 -11.49
C ILE A 14 -8.14 -17.28 -10.22
N ASP A 15 -9.16 -18.13 -9.98
CA ASP A 15 -9.14 -19.04 -8.85
C ASP A 15 -7.97 -20.03 -8.92
N ALA A 16 -7.64 -20.56 -10.11
CA ALA A 16 -6.48 -21.43 -10.29
C ALA A 16 -5.13 -20.73 -10.00
N ALA A 17 -4.97 -19.49 -10.43
CA ALA A 17 -3.77 -18.71 -10.14
C ALA A 17 -3.65 -18.41 -8.64
N ILE A 18 -4.77 -18.14 -7.99
CA ILE A 18 -4.83 -17.98 -6.54
C ILE A 18 -4.42 -19.26 -5.82
N ASP A 19 -4.96 -20.40 -6.22
CA ASP A 19 -4.64 -21.69 -5.59
C ASP A 19 -3.15 -22.05 -5.75
N ALA A 20 -2.51 -21.57 -6.82
CA ALA A 20 -1.07 -21.73 -7.03
C ALA A 20 -0.21 -20.74 -6.21
N LEU A 21 -0.66 -19.49 -6.05
CA LEU A 21 0.15 -18.40 -5.46
C LEU A 21 -0.10 -18.17 -3.96
N VAL A 22 -1.28 -18.49 -3.45
CA VAL A 22 -1.59 -18.37 -2.01
C VAL A 22 -0.69 -19.25 -1.15
N PRO A 23 -0.40 -20.52 -1.51
CA PRO A 23 0.56 -21.34 -0.76
C PRO A 23 1.98 -20.76 -0.73
N LEU A 24 2.33 -19.87 -1.67
CA LEU A 24 3.61 -19.16 -1.71
C LEU A 24 3.62 -17.90 -0.84
N GLY A 25 2.48 -17.53 -0.24
CA GLY A 25 2.35 -16.37 0.65
C GLY A 25 1.75 -15.12 0.00
N PHE A 26 1.32 -15.19 -1.27
CA PHE A 26 0.67 -14.04 -1.91
C PHE A 26 -0.79 -13.91 -1.50
N SER A 27 -1.25 -12.68 -1.29
CA SER A 27 -2.66 -12.44 -0.95
C SER A 27 -3.56 -12.58 -2.18
N ARG A 28 -4.80 -13.06 -1.95
CA ARG A 28 -5.81 -13.29 -3.00
C ARG A 28 -6.09 -12.02 -3.81
N GLU A 29 -6.05 -10.87 -3.16
CA GLU A 29 -6.31 -9.55 -3.74
C GLU A 29 -5.18 -9.10 -4.66
N VAL A 30 -3.92 -9.24 -4.23
CA VAL A 30 -2.74 -8.88 -5.01
C VAL A 30 -2.70 -9.71 -6.28
N VAL A 31 -2.85 -11.03 -6.19
CA VAL A 31 -2.89 -11.94 -7.35
C VAL A 31 -3.97 -11.52 -8.36
N CYS A 32 -5.18 -11.26 -7.88
CA CYS A 32 -6.30 -10.85 -8.74
C CYS A 32 -6.05 -9.50 -9.42
N LYS A 33 -5.48 -8.52 -8.69
CA LYS A 33 -5.12 -7.20 -9.22
C LYS A 33 -4.07 -7.33 -10.32
N THR A 34 -2.99 -8.08 -10.06
CA THR A 34 -1.88 -8.25 -11.00
C THR A 34 -2.33 -8.95 -12.27
N ILE A 35 -3.11 -10.04 -12.17
CA ILE A 35 -3.66 -10.73 -13.34
C ILE A 35 -4.53 -9.81 -14.19
N LYS A 36 -5.40 -9.00 -13.56
CA LYS A 36 -6.22 -8.02 -14.30
C LYS A 36 -5.36 -6.98 -15.02
N ASN A 37 -4.25 -6.55 -14.41
CA ASN A 37 -3.33 -5.62 -15.05
C ASN A 37 -2.60 -6.27 -16.23
N LEU A 38 -2.12 -7.51 -16.07
CA LEU A 38 -1.49 -8.26 -17.15
C LEU A 38 -2.46 -8.49 -18.32
N LEU A 39 -3.71 -8.86 -18.05
CA LEU A 39 -4.73 -9.06 -19.09
C LEU A 39 -5.13 -7.76 -19.80
N LYS A 40 -4.94 -6.57 -19.20
CA LYS A 40 -5.11 -5.31 -19.93
C LYS A 40 -4.02 -5.10 -20.99
N VAL A 41 -2.80 -5.57 -20.71
CA VAL A 41 -1.65 -5.44 -21.62
C VAL A 41 -1.68 -6.53 -22.70
N TYR A 42 -1.95 -7.77 -22.31
CA TYR A 42 -1.92 -8.93 -23.21
C TYR A 42 -3.27 -9.23 -23.88
N GLY A 43 -4.37 -8.66 -23.40
CA GLY A 43 -5.73 -8.98 -23.86
C GLY A 43 -6.27 -10.31 -23.29
N GLU A 44 -7.42 -10.75 -23.81
CA GLU A 44 -8.09 -11.97 -23.32
C GLU A 44 -7.29 -13.26 -23.59
N ASP A 45 -6.44 -13.27 -24.60
CA ASP A 45 -5.57 -14.40 -24.96
C ASP A 45 -4.30 -14.49 -24.08
N GLY A 46 -4.01 -13.45 -23.29
CA GLY A 46 -2.84 -13.38 -22.41
C GLY A 46 -2.80 -14.46 -21.31
N TRP A 47 -3.92 -15.15 -21.07
CA TRP A 47 -3.98 -16.26 -20.12
C TRP A 47 -3.00 -17.39 -20.45
N VAL A 48 -2.80 -17.70 -21.73
CA VAL A 48 -1.89 -18.79 -22.14
C VAL A 48 -0.47 -18.47 -21.67
N PHE A 49 -0.02 -17.23 -21.86
CA PHE A 49 1.30 -16.78 -21.44
C PHE A 49 1.47 -16.79 -19.91
N ILE A 50 0.41 -16.40 -19.19
CA ILE A 50 0.39 -16.40 -17.71
C ILE A 50 0.47 -17.84 -17.17
N GLU A 51 -0.23 -18.79 -17.81
CA GLU A 51 -0.28 -20.20 -17.39
C GLU A 51 0.99 -20.97 -17.79
N GLU A 52 1.56 -20.72 -18.98
CA GLU A 52 2.72 -21.45 -19.52
C GLU A 52 3.98 -21.32 -18.66
N ALA A 53 4.14 -20.20 -17.96
CA ALA A 53 5.28 -19.95 -17.08
C ALA A 53 4.99 -20.23 -15.59
N CYS A 54 3.99 -21.06 -15.26
CA CYS A 54 3.58 -21.34 -13.87
C CYS A 54 3.31 -20.06 -13.05
N TYR A 55 2.67 -19.07 -13.65
CA TYR A 55 2.40 -17.77 -13.02
C TYR A 55 3.67 -16.97 -12.63
N LYS A 56 4.86 -17.31 -13.14
CA LYS A 56 6.11 -16.56 -12.93
C LYS A 56 5.97 -15.08 -13.28
N THR A 57 5.31 -14.77 -14.39
CA THR A 57 5.04 -13.39 -14.82
C THR A 57 4.17 -12.63 -13.81
N VAL A 58 3.26 -13.32 -13.10
CA VAL A 58 2.46 -12.71 -12.03
C VAL A 58 3.35 -12.38 -10.83
N ILE A 59 4.23 -13.30 -10.45
CA ILE A 59 5.19 -13.10 -9.34
C ILE A 59 6.14 -11.95 -9.65
N GLU A 60 6.73 -11.92 -10.85
CA GLU A 60 7.63 -10.85 -11.32
C GLU A 60 6.93 -9.49 -11.27
N ALA A 61 5.70 -9.39 -11.79
CA ALA A 61 4.95 -8.15 -11.75
C ALA A 61 4.62 -7.67 -10.33
N ILE A 62 4.37 -8.59 -9.38
CA ILE A 62 4.17 -8.24 -7.95
C ILE A 62 5.46 -7.67 -7.35
N LEU A 63 6.61 -8.29 -7.65
CA LEU A 63 7.91 -7.83 -7.17
C LEU A 63 8.29 -6.45 -7.74
N GLU A 64 8.04 -6.24 -9.03
CA GLU A 64 8.28 -4.95 -9.69
C GLU A 64 7.45 -3.82 -9.07
N GLU A 65 6.15 -4.06 -8.78
CA GLU A 65 5.27 -3.07 -8.14
C GLU A 65 5.79 -2.67 -6.75
N GLN A 66 6.30 -3.62 -5.95
CA GLN A 66 6.87 -3.33 -4.64
C GLN A 66 8.18 -2.54 -4.72
N VAL A 67 9.05 -2.86 -5.68
CA VAL A 67 10.31 -2.13 -5.89
C VAL A 67 10.02 -0.67 -6.28
N GLU A 68 9.03 -0.45 -7.14
CA GLU A 68 8.65 0.90 -7.56
C GLU A 68 8.03 1.70 -6.40
N GLU A 69 7.20 1.07 -5.56
CA GLU A 69 6.61 1.72 -4.40
C GLU A 69 7.67 2.18 -3.38
N THR A 70 8.70 1.35 -3.13
CA THR A 70 9.83 1.74 -2.25
C THR A 70 10.67 2.89 -2.82
N ARG A 71 10.74 3.06 -4.15
CA ARG A 71 11.48 4.16 -4.79
C ARG A 71 10.70 5.48 -4.79
N MET A 72 9.38 5.42 -4.84
CA MET A 72 8.54 6.63 -4.83
C MET A 72 8.43 7.28 -3.45
N GLU A 73 8.59 6.52 -2.36
CA GLU A 73 8.59 7.07 -0.99
C GLU A 73 9.85 7.90 -0.67
N GLU A 74 11.00 7.60 -1.29
CA GLU A 74 12.26 8.33 -1.03
C GLU A 74 12.24 9.78 -1.55
N VAL A 75 11.39 10.08 -2.54
CA VAL A 75 11.35 11.41 -3.20
C VAL A 75 10.52 12.44 -2.41
N LYS A 76 9.67 12.02 -1.47
CA LYS A 76 8.78 12.94 -0.72
C LYS A 76 9.38 13.53 0.56
N ALA A 77 10.59 13.16 0.95
CA ALA A 77 11.19 13.57 2.22
C ALA A 77 12.16 14.77 2.13
N ASN A 78 12.36 15.39 0.96
CA ASN A 78 13.43 16.40 0.79
C ASN A 78 13.05 17.69 0.02
N ASP A 79 11.84 18.21 0.23
CA ASP A 79 11.49 19.60 -0.12
C ASP A 79 11.15 20.31 1.22
N GLY A 80 12.12 20.89 1.93
CA GLY A 80 12.51 22.31 1.80
C GLY A 80 11.42 23.21 2.41
N THR A 81 11.58 23.95 3.51
CA THR A 81 12.59 25.00 3.73
C THR A 81 12.60 25.46 5.20
N VAL A 82 13.80 25.64 5.74
CA VAL A 82 14.07 26.40 6.97
C VAL A 82 13.75 27.89 6.75
N SER A 83 13.22 28.55 7.77
CA SER A 83 13.40 29.98 8.01
C SER A 83 13.22 30.21 9.52
N GLU A 84 14.34 30.54 10.18
CA GLU A 84 14.37 31.52 11.28
C GLU A 84 13.60 32.79 10.79
N GLU A 85 12.97 33.63 11.60
CA GLU A 85 13.55 34.54 12.56
C GLU A 85 12.44 35.08 13.49
N ALA A 86 12.88 35.57 14.64
CA ALA A 86 12.22 36.38 15.67
C ALA A 86 10.92 37.15 15.31
N ASP A 87 9.95 37.12 16.23
CA ASP A 87 9.47 38.38 16.84
C ASP A 87 8.76 38.11 18.17
N ASN A 88 9.23 38.79 19.21
CA ASN A 88 8.66 38.80 20.54
C ASN A 88 8.15 40.21 20.84
N PRO A 89 6.84 40.40 21.05
CA PRO A 89 6.37 41.52 21.82
C PRO A 89 5.68 41.07 23.12
N ALA A 90 6.22 41.62 24.21
CA ALA A 90 5.67 41.62 25.55
C ALA A 90 4.33 42.38 25.64
N VAL A 91 3.46 41.96 26.57
CA VAL A 91 2.63 42.79 27.49
C VAL A 91 1.75 41.83 28.34
N GLU A 92 2.01 41.64 29.64
CA GLU A 92 1.35 42.32 30.80
C GLU A 92 -0.20 42.32 30.68
N THR A 93 -1.04 41.80 31.59
CA THR A 93 -1.16 42.09 33.03
C THR A 93 -2.35 41.28 33.61
N GLY A 94 -2.28 40.94 34.90
CA GLY A 94 -3.44 40.71 35.78
C GLY A 94 -3.85 39.24 35.95
N GLU A 95 -4.15 38.71 37.13
CA GLU A 95 -4.21 39.27 38.46
C GLU A 95 -4.16 38.10 39.47
N THR A 96 -3.55 38.40 40.61
CA THR A 96 -3.47 37.65 41.86
C THR A 96 -4.70 36.81 42.23
N SER A 97 -4.48 35.56 42.65
CA SER A 97 -5.26 35.03 43.78
C SER A 97 -4.42 34.07 44.63
N ARG A 98 -4.45 34.35 45.93
CA ARG A 98 -3.60 33.83 47.00
C ARG A 98 -4.03 32.44 47.47
N GLN A 99 -3.03 31.56 47.66
CA GLN A 99 -2.82 30.64 48.80
C GLN A 99 -3.86 29.53 49.11
N PRO A 100 -3.58 28.55 50.01
CA PRO A 100 -2.34 28.28 50.77
C PRO A 100 -1.81 26.82 50.74
N ASP A 101 -0.50 26.71 50.93
CA ASP A 101 0.23 25.84 51.86
C ASP A 101 -0.19 24.36 52.12
N THR A 102 0.78 23.49 51.77
CA THR A 102 1.24 22.24 52.46
C THR A 102 0.45 20.93 52.25
N PRO A 103 1.04 19.73 52.51
CA PRO A 103 2.42 19.37 52.90
C PRO A 103 3.11 18.33 51.97
N PRO A 104 4.39 17.97 52.23
CA PRO A 104 5.30 17.32 51.28
C PRO A 104 5.28 15.78 51.25
N VAL A 105 5.85 15.26 50.17
CA VAL A 105 6.54 13.96 49.96
C VAL A 105 6.46 12.90 51.08
N VAL A 106 6.08 11.69 50.68
CA VAL A 106 6.73 10.46 51.17
C VAL A 106 7.05 9.53 49.99
N PRO A 107 8.25 8.91 49.96
CA PRO A 107 8.61 7.88 49.00
C PRO A 107 8.38 6.45 49.54
N TRP A 108 8.67 5.47 48.67
CA TRP A 108 8.72 4.00 48.79
C TRP A 108 7.43 3.27 48.39
#